data_AF-A0A2E6VUB3-F1
#
_entry.id   AF-A0A2E6VUB3-F1
#
_cell.length_a   1.000
_cell.length_b   1.000
_cell.length_c   1.000
_cell.angle_alpha   90.00
_cell.angle_beta   90.00
_cell.angle_gamma   90.00
#
_symmetry.space_group_name_H-M   'P 1'
#
loop_
_entity.id
_entity.type
_entity.pdbx_description
1 polymer ?
#
loop_
_entity_poly.entity_id
_entity_poly.type
_entity_poly.pdbx_seq_one_letter_code
_entity_poly.pdbx_strand_id
1 'polypeptide(L)'
;MTSNAPTAPATKLHWVTLLVFTCGLGVIMGSACDPCVQLTNSICDCEPTANGKLACRQERELQRSQREESLADTEMCATALETCTCAAIENNDWAACGMTRDTVPDTEELEEEDGS
;
A
#
# COMPACT_ATOMS: atom_id res chain seq x y z
N MET A 1 -15.94 -71.10 -16.48
CA MET A 1 -15.17 -70.09 -15.75
C MET A 1 -15.42 -68.77 -16.44
N THR A 2 -16.02 -67.84 -15.71
CA THR A 2 -16.78 -66.68 -16.18
C THR A 2 -15.91 -65.46 -16.48
N SER A 3 -16.36 -64.69 -17.47
CA SER A 3 -15.94 -63.33 -17.88
C SER A 3 -15.64 -62.38 -16.73
N ASN A 4 -14.83 -61.35 -17.01
CA ASN A 4 -15.29 -59.95 -17.00
C ASN A 4 -14.26 -59.03 -17.68
N ALA A 5 -14.72 -58.29 -18.70
CA ALA A 5 -14.02 -57.20 -19.34
C ALA A 5 -14.50 -55.86 -18.73
N PRO A 6 -13.63 -54.87 -18.51
CA PRO A 6 -14.07 -53.52 -18.20
C PRO A 6 -14.28 -52.69 -19.48
N THR A 7 -15.54 -52.45 -19.82
CA THR A 7 -16.01 -51.39 -20.71
C THR A 7 -15.92 -50.04 -20.00
N ALA A 8 -15.22 -49.05 -20.57
CA ALA A 8 -15.28 -47.66 -20.11
C ALA A 8 -16.20 -46.83 -21.04
N PRO A 9 -17.31 -46.28 -20.53
CA PRO A 9 -18.19 -45.41 -21.31
C PRO A 9 -17.80 -43.93 -21.29
N ALA A 10 -17.89 -43.34 -22.48
CA ALA A 10 -18.56 -42.07 -22.79
C ALA A 10 -18.10 -40.78 -22.08
N THR A 11 -17.16 -40.11 -22.77
CA THR A 11 -17.11 -38.66 -23.07
C THR A 11 -18.41 -37.85 -22.89
N LYS A 12 -18.77 -37.43 -21.68
CA LYS A 12 -19.78 -36.36 -21.42
C LYS A 12 -19.51 -35.56 -20.14
N LEU A 13 -18.24 -35.36 -19.76
CA LEU A 13 -17.87 -34.65 -18.53
C LEU A 13 -16.80 -33.56 -18.75
N HIS A 14 -16.78 -32.92 -19.93
CA HIS A 14 -15.88 -31.79 -20.18
C HIS A 14 -16.58 -30.44 -20.37
N TRP A 15 -17.89 -30.42 -20.63
CA TRP A 15 -18.60 -29.16 -20.89
C TRP A 15 -19.01 -28.43 -19.60
N VAL A 16 -19.31 -29.16 -18.53
CA VAL A 16 -19.70 -28.56 -17.24
C VAL A 16 -18.50 -28.01 -16.48
N THR A 17 -17.33 -28.64 -16.62
CA THR A 17 -16.08 -28.19 -15.98
C THR A 17 -15.50 -26.92 -16.63
N LEU A 18 -15.83 -26.64 -17.89
CA LEU A 18 -15.31 -25.46 -18.59
C LEU A 18 -16.12 -24.18 -18.26
N LEU A 19 -17.41 -24.30 -17.91
CA LEU A 19 -18.26 -23.15 -17.54
C LEU A 19 -18.08 -22.69 -16.09
N VAL A 20 -17.58 -23.54 -15.19
CA VAL A 20 -17.25 -23.17 -13.81
C VAL A 20 -15.88 -22.47 -13.71
N PHE A 21 -14.98 -22.67 -14.69
CA PHE A 21 -13.66 -22.06 -14.68
C PHE A 21 -13.63 -20.60 -15.16
N THR A 22 -14.70 -20.13 -15.81
CA THR A 22 -14.78 -18.79 -16.40
C THR A 22 -15.38 -17.70 -15.50
N CYS A 23 -15.79 -18.03 -14.27
CA CYS A 23 -16.33 -17.06 -13.29
C CYS A 23 -15.48 -16.94 -12.01
N GLY A 24 -14.21 -17.35 -12.04
CA GLY A 24 -13.29 -17.30 -10.89
C GLY A 24 -12.09 -16.37 -11.05
N LEU A 25 -12.06 -15.53 -12.09
CA LEU A 25 -10.88 -14.73 -12.46
C LEU A 25 -11.18 -13.23 -12.66
N GLY A 26 -12.25 -12.72 -12.05
CA GLY A 26 -12.79 -11.40 -12.40
C GLY A 26 -12.88 -10.34 -11.30
N VAL A 27 -12.79 -10.67 -10.02
CA VAL A 27 -12.98 -9.65 -8.95
C VAL A 27 -12.22 -10.01 -7.67
N ILE A 28 -10.90 -9.82 -7.65
CA ILE A 28 -10.19 -9.68 -6.36
C ILE A 28 -9.21 -8.51 -6.47
N MET A 29 -9.60 -7.42 -5.79
CA MET A 29 -8.75 -6.38 -5.19
C MET A 29 -8.08 -5.34 -6.11
N GLY A 30 -8.85 -4.33 -6.50
CA GLY A 30 -8.32 -2.99 -6.78
C GLY A 30 -7.98 -2.22 -5.50
N SER A 31 -7.16 -2.79 -4.59
CA SER A 31 -6.79 -2.14 -3.32
C SER A 31 -5.35 -2.35 -2.88
N ALA A 32 -4.41 -2.61 -3.81
CA ALA A 32 -3.02 -2.95 -3.49
C ALA A 32 -1.97 -1.92 -3.95
N CYS A 33 -2.37 -0.81 -4.57
CA CYS A 33 -1.42 0.12 -5.18
C CYS A 33 -1.42 1.50 -4.51
N ASP A 34 -1.57 1.55 -3.18
CA ASP A 34 -1.31 2.79 -2.48
C ASP A 34 0.17 2.82 -2.01
N PRO A 35 1.04 3.61 -2.67
CA PRO A 35 2.45 3.71 -2.29
C PRO A 35 2.64 4.32 -0.90
N CYS A 36 1.73 5.17 -0.41
CA CYS A 36 1.83 5.73 0.93
C CYS A 36 1.57 4.66 2.01
N VAL A 37 0.63 3.74 1.76
CA VAL A 37 0.40 2.59 2.62
C VAL A 37 1.59 1.64 2.61
N GLN A 38 2.19 1.39 1.45
CA GLN A 38 3.40 0.56 1.38
C GLN A 38 4.58 1.21 2.10
N LEU A 39 4.79 2.52 1.91
CA LEU A 39 5.83 3.28 2.61
C LEU A 39 5.64 3.22 4.12
N THR A 40 4.41 3.46 4.58
CA THR A 40 4.04 3.38 5.99
C THR A 40 4.36 2.01 6.57
N ASN A 41 4.04 0.94 5.85
CA ASN A 41 4.38 -0.40 6.29
C ASN A 41 5.89 -0.62 6.36
N SER A 42 6.64 -0.16 5.35
CA SER A 42 8.10 -0.23 5.34
C SER A 42 8.72 0.52 6.52
N ILE A 43 8.26 1.73 6.81
CA ILE A 43 8.67 2.53 7.98
C ILE A 43 8.36 1.77 9.27
N CYS A 44 7.12 1.29 9.43
CA CYS A 44 6.75 0.57 10.63
C CYS A 44 7.50 -0.76 10.78
N ASP A 45 7.98 -1.36 9.70
CA ASP A 45 8.80 -2.58 9.76
C ASP A 45 10.23 -2.35 10.25
N CYS A 46 10.68 -1.10 10.31
CA CYS A 46 11.94 -0.71 10.94
C CYS A 46 11.90 -0.77 12.47
N GLU A 47 10.71 -0.83 13.10
CA GLU A 47 10.59 -0.92 14.55
C GLU A 47 11.23 -2.22 15.10
N PRO A 48 12.04 -2.14 16.17
CA PRO A 48 12.81 -3.29 16.68
C PRO A 48 11.93 -4.34 17.37
N THR A 49 10.73 -3.96 17.81
CA THR A 49 9.82 -4.85 18.57
C THR A 49 8.50 -5.06 17.84
N ALA A 50 7.92 -6.26 17.98
CA ALA A 50 6.62 -6.57 17.39
C ALA A 50 5.50 -5.63 17.88
N ASN A 51 5.56 -5.22 19.16
CA ASN A 51 4.61 -4.26 19.72
C ASN A 51 4.80 -2.85 19.11
N GLY A 52 6.05 -2.42 18.89
CA GLY A 52 6.35 -1.16 18.20
C GLY A 52 5.81 -1.15 16.77
N LYS A 53 6.01 -2.24 16.03
CA LYS A 53 5.45 -2.43 14.67
C LYS A 53 3.93 -2.29 14.65
N LEU A 54 3.25 -2.93 15.60
CA LEU A 54 1.78 -2.90 15.70
C LEU A 54 1.28 -1.50 16.05
N ALA A 55 1.89 -0.86 17.05
CA ALA A 55 1.54 0.49 17.48
C ALA A 55 1.74 1.50 16.34
N CYS A 56 2.86 1.41 15.62
CA CYS A 56 3.14 2.26 14.46
C CYS A 56 2.06 2.12 13.38
N ARG A 57 1.70 0.89 12.99
CA ARG A 57 0.66 0.67 11.96
C ARG A 57 -0.70 1.20 12.40
N GLN A 58 -1.05 1.00 13.67
CA GLN A 58 -2.33 1.47 14.21
C GLN A 58 -2.42 3.01 14.23
N GLU A 59 -1.36 3.67 14.66
CA GLU A 59 -1.28 5.14 14.64
C GLU A 59 -1.38 5.70 13.22
N ARG A 60 -0.66 5.10 12.28
CA ARG A 60 -0.66 5.58 10.89
C ARG A 60 -1.99 5.33 10.18
N GLU A 61 -2.65 4.22 10.46
CA GLU A 61 -4.01 3.96 9.98
C GLU A 61 -4.99 5.02 10.50
N LEU A 62 -4.88 5.40 11.78
CA LEU A 62 -5.70 6.44 12.38
C LEU A 62 -5.45 7.81 11.72
N GLN A 63 -4.20 8.15 11.44
CA GLN A 63 -3.86 9.39 10.72
C GLN A 63 -4.40 9.41 9.29
N ARG A 64 -4.26 8.29 8.56
CA ARG A 64 -4.80 8.16 7.21
C ARG A 64 -6.32 8.32 7.18
N SER A 65 -7.04 7.74 8.16
CA SER A 65 -8.49 7.89 8.23
C SER A 65 -8.97 9.34 8.42
N GLN A 66 -8.07 10.23 8.86
CA GLN A 66 -8.34 11.64 9.11
C GLN A 66 -7.88 12.56 7.99
N ARG A 67 -7.11 12.07 7.01
CA ARG A 67 -6.56 12.88 5.91
C ARG A 67 -6.80 12.17 4.58
N GLU A 68 -7.43 12.88 3.65
CA GLU A 68 -7.52 12.43 2.27
C GLU A 68 -6.17 12.70 1.58
N GLU A 69 -5.56 11.66 1.01
CA GLU A 69 -4.27 11.75 0.34
C GLU A 69 -4.44 12.37 -1.04
N SER A 70 -3.67 13.44 -1.34
CA SER A 70 -3.66 14.02 -2.67
C SER A 70 -2.78 13.20 -3.62
N LEU A 71 -2.99 13.35 -4.93
CA LEU A 71 -2.14 12.68 -5.93
C LEU A 71 -0.65 13.07 -5.79
N ALA A 72 -0.36 14.29 -5.35
CA ALA A 72 1.00 14.73 -5.08
C ALA A 72 1.61 14.00 -3.86
N ASP A 73 0.82 13.73 -2.82
CA ASP A 73 1.27 12.92 -1.68
C ASP A 73 1.60 11.50 -2.16
N THR A 74 0.76 10.91 -3.02
CA THR A 74 0.98 9.57 -3.59
C THR A 74 2.31 9.46 -4.36
N GLU A 75 2.65 10.45 -5.18
CA GLU A 75 3.90 10.47 -5.94
C GLU A 75 5.13 10.64 -5.04
N MET A 76 5.04 11.50 -4.02
CA MET A 76 6.07 11.64 -3.00
C MET A 76 6.32 10.32 -2.24
N CYS A 77 5.25 9.62 -1.87
CA CYS A 77 5.37 8.31 -1.21
C CYS A 77 6.02 7.26 -2.11
N ALA A 78 5.71 7.25 -3.41
CA ALA A 78 6.33 6.33 -4.37
C ALA A 78 7.84 6.57 -4.49
N THR A 79 8.26 7.84 -4.53
CA THR A 79 9.68 8.21 -4.57
C THR A 79 10.40 7.86 -3.27
N ALA A 80 9.74 8.10 -2.13
CA ALA A 80 10.29 7.77 -0.82
C ALA A 80 10.45 6.26 -0.62
N LEU A 81 9.58 5.43 -1.20
CA LEU A 81 9.74 3.97 -1.16
C LEU A 81 11.05 3.48 -1.78
N GLU A 82 11.54 4.16 -2.81
CA GLU A 82 12.77 3.76 -3.51
C GLU A 82 14.05 4.22 -2.80
N THR A 83 13.96 5.29 -2.01
CA THR A 83 15.13 6.01 -1.46
C THR A 83 15.28 5.86 0.05
N CYS A 84 14.16 5.67 0.77
CA CYS A 84 14.15 5.69 2.22
C CYS A 84 14.65 4.36 2.81
N THR A 85 15.47 4.46 3.85
CA THR A 85 16.00 3.31 4.58
C THR A 85 15.69 3.43 6.07
N CYS A 86 15.64 2.31 6.79
CA CYS A 86 15.42 2.32 8.24
C CYS A 86 16.46 3.19 8.98
N ALA A 87 17.71 3.16 8.52
CA ALA A 87 18.77 4.00 9.08
C ALA A 87 18.47 5.50 8.88
N ALA A 88 17.95 5.91 7.72
CA ALA A 88 17.54 7.29 7.49
C ALA A 88 16.37 7.69 8.40
N ILE A 89 15.39 6.81 8.56
CA ILE A 89 14.21 7.04 9.42
C ILE A 89 14.63 7.20 10.88
N GLU A 90 15.49 6.31 11.39
CA GLU A 90 15.99 6.39 12.77
C GLU A 90 16.77 7.68 13.03
N ASN A 91 17.54 8.14 12.04
CA ASN A 91 18.28 9.40 12.11
C ASN A 91 17.43 10.64 11.78
N ASN A 92 16.14 10.47 11.49
CA ASN A 92 15.23 11.54 11.04
C ASN A 92 15.74 12.28 9.78
N ASP A 93 16.50 11.59 8.92
CA ASP A 93 17.04 12.13 7.68
C ASP A 93 16.02 11.97 6.53
N TRP A 94 15.00 12.80 6.55
CA TRP A 94 13.93 12.80 5.53
C TRP A 94 14.44 13.23 4.15
N ALA A 95 15.54 13.98 4.08
CA ALA A 95 16.18 14.34 2.82
C ALA A 95 16.75 13.10 2.12
N ALA A 96 17.33 12.15 2.86
CA ALA A 96 17.76 10.87 2.32
C ALA A 96 16.59 10.01 1.79
N CYS A 97 15.37 10.24 2.30
CA CYS A 97 14.13 9.63 1.81
C CYS A 97 13.50 10.41 0.63
N GLY A 98 14.21 11.36 0.02
CA GLY A 98 13.70 12.18 -1.08
C GLY A 98 12.60 13.16 -0.66
N MET A 99 12.31 13.27 0.63
CA MET A 99 11.36 14.23 1.19
C MET A 99 12.10 15.52 1.55
N THR A 100 12.66 16.19 0.56
CA THR A 100 13.08 17.58 0.74
C THR A 100 11.82 18.42 0.79
N ARG A 101 11.35 18.72 2.01
CA ARG A 101 10.30 19.72 2.19
C ARG A 101 10.91 21.04 1.73
N ASP A 102 10.66 21.41 0.47
CA ASP A 102 10.84 22.78 0.03
C ASP A 102 10.09 23.61 1.06
N THR A 103 10.85 24.36 1.85
CA THR A 103 10.31 25.24 2.88
C THR A 103 9.26 26.08 2.18
N VAL A 104 7.98 25.85 2.48
CA VAL A 104 6.95 26.87 2.29
C VAL A 104 7.54 28.07 3.02
N PRO A 105 7.96 29.14 2.32
CA PRO A 105 8.44 30.31 3.03
C PRO A 105 7.28 30.70 3.93
N ASP A 106 7.51 30.68 5.24
CA ASP A 106 6.54 31.18 6.20
C ASP A 106 6.24 32.63 5.76
N THR A 107 5.12 32.80 5.05
CA THR A 107 4.60 34.12 4.69
C THR A 107 4.03 34.69 5.98
N GLU A 108 4.93 35.05 6.88
CA GLU A 108 4.77 36.06 7.91
C GLU A 108 4.73 37.43 7.21
N GLU A 109 3.81 37.64 6.27
CA GLU A 109 3.31 38.98 5.96
C GLU A 109 2.05 39.17 6.78
N LEU A 110 2.27 39.39 8.08
CA LEU A 110 1.36 40.20 8.87
C LEU A 110 1.40 41.59 8.25
N GLU A 111 0.42 41.89 7.38
CA GLU A 111 0.15 43.25 6.99
C GLU A 111 -0.23 44.05 8.25
N GLU A 112 0.76 44.73 8.83
CA GLU A 112 0.58 45.89 9.68
C GLU A 112 -0.09 46.98 8.84
N GLU A 113 -1.43 46.97 8.75
CA GLU A 113 -2.18 48.17 8.38
C GLU A 113 -2.16 49.16 9.55
N ASP A 114 -1.04 49.88 9.69
CA ASP A 114 -0.98 51.14 10.44
C ASP A 114 -1.39 52.30 9.53
N GLY A 115 -2.43 53.00 9.94
CA GLY A 115 -2.43 54.46 9.89
C GLY A 115 -2.90 55.15 8.61
N SER A 116 -4.16 55.60 8.61
CA SER A 116 -4.53 57.04 8.58
C SER A 116 -6.02 57.26 8.79
#